data_AF-A0A3T0RT93-F1
#
_entry.id   AF-A0A3T0RT93-F1
#
_cell.length_a   1.000
_cell.length_b   1.000
_cell.length_c   1.000
_cell.angle_alpha   90.00
_cell.angle_beta   90.00
_cell.angle_gamma   90.00
#
_symmetry.space_group_name_H-M   'P 1'
#
loop_
_entity.id
_entity.type
_entity.pdbx_description
1 polymer ?
#
loop_
_entity_poly.entity_id
_entity_poly.type
_entity_poly.pdbx_seq_one_letter_code
_entity_poly.pdbx_strand_id
1 'polypeptide(L)'
;MPSKHNFIILFVSFLSLTALGAETSPHCYWFKPGSVEAVEHDADTDVPDAETWCYQRVESPQPGTYIFNIDQGVAKPETALFKGDDGYLVHSSLLAGKITTHRVKATDFNPYSIPLEEPNITQLTSIVLTPKTISEARTVLSNLLISPRDETTPAIKEGTFTAQADVLPWRGYWFPQRGQPITVSMKKYDLFVKARTGKSPNSAGYERIKHAWGGEVWEGHCNGWAAASILNEEPVAPQTDPLSKTTFSVLDQKALMIERDFCVTHAFFGSRYRGPGDNASDIRPALFYKTLTYYIGQLGKPVATDYDSHETVNNAVISGYTMTITKTASKTFRVNSVVTLHHYDKTKSDEPGVARSEQKKYNFSIRVNDAGEIIGGNWLTGNPDFLWVPLSHSACGNNNNKIEPIYIEQILNLSSTPNGPTRPTHP
;
A
#
# COMPACT_ATOMS: atom_id res chain seq x y z
N MET A 1 -48.06 -44.99 15.75
CA MET A 1 -46.61 -44.82 15.56
C MET A 1 -46.31 -43.33 15.46
N PRO A 2 -45.76 -42.67 16.50
CA PRO A 2 -45.35 -41.28 16.41
C PRO A 2 -43.87 -41.18 16.02
N SER A 3 -43.55 -40.35 15.04
CA SER A 3 -42.19 -40.15 14.53
C SER A 3 -41.34 -39.34 15.52
N LYS A 4 -40.22 -39.94 15.94
CA LYS A 4 -39.19 -39.26 16.73
C LYS A 4 -38.49 -38.23 15.84
N HIS A 5 -38.68 -36.95 16.17
CA HIS A 5 -37.88 -35.87 15.61
C HIS A 5 -36.59 -35.79 16.42
N ASN A 6 -35.46 -36.10 15.79
CA ASN A 6 -34.13 -35.89 16.38
C ASN A 6 -33.80 -34.39 16.28
N PHE A 7 -33.82 -33.69 17.42
CA PHE A 7 -33.20 -32.38 17.56
C PHE A 7 -31.67 -32.56 17.61
N ILE A 8 -30.98 -32.14 16.55
CA ILE A 8 -29.53 -31.95 16.59
C ILE A 8 -29.30 -30.59 17.24
N ILE A 9 -28.88 -30.58 18.51
CA ILE A 9 -28.39 -29.39 19.18
C ILE A 9 -26.93 -29.19 18.75
N LEU A 10 -26.71 -28.28 17.80
CA LEU A 10 -25.37 -27.76 17.51
C LEU A 10 -24.95 -26.88 18.68
N PHE A 11 -24.05 -27.39 19.52
CA PHE A 11 -23.28 -26.55 20.44
C PHE A 11 -22.30 -25.71 19.61
N VAL A 12 -22.70 -24.49 19.25
CA VAL A 12 -21.75 -23.45 18.88
C VAL A 12 -21.04 -23.05 20.16
N SER A 13 -19.86 -23.62 20.39
CA SER A 13 -18.96 -23.19 21.44
C SER A 13 -18.57 -21.74 21.18
N PHE A 14 -19.22 -20.80 21.85
CA PHE A 14 -18.68 -19.47 22.06
C PHE A 14 -17.40 -19.64 22.91
N LEU A 15 -16.24 -19.74 22.25
CA LEU A 15 -14.97 -19.50 22.93
C LEU A 15 -15.05 -18.07 23.47
N SER A 16 -15.10 -17.93 24.79
CA SER A 16 -15.00 -16.63 25.44
C SER A 16 -13.63 -16.02 25.08
N LEU A 17 -13.67 -14.87 24.41
CA LEU A 17 -12.51 -14.08 23.97
C LEU A 17 -11.77 -13.39 25.14
N THR A 18 -11.61 -14.07 26.28
CA THR A 18 -11.12 -13.49 27.55
C THR A 18 -9.75 -14.00 27.96
N ALA A 19 -8.98 -14.61 27.06
CA ALA A 19 -7.64 -15.11 27.38
C ALA A 19 -6.61 -14.75 26.29
N LEU A 20 -6.54 -13.47 25.92
CA LEU A 20 -5.24 -12.93 25.52
C LEU A 20 -4.43 -12.87 26.83
N GLY A 21 -3.32 -13.60 26.88
CA GLY A 21 -2.46 -13.71 28.06
C GLY A 21 -1.90 -12.35 28.48
N ALA A 22 -1.00 -12.32 29.47
CA ALA A 22 -0.29 -11.10 29.84
C ALA A 22 0.55 -10.58 28.67
N GLU A 23 -0.06 -9.79 27.79
CA GLU A 23 0.59 -9.12 26.67
C GLU A 23 1.55 -8.06 27.23
N THR A 24 2.76 -8.00 26.68
CA THR A 24 3.62 -6.84 26.93
C THR A 24 2.96 -5.61 26.32
N SER A 25 3.16 -4.44 26.92
CA SER A 25 2.78 -3.19 26.26
C SER A 25 3.54 -3.06 24.94
N PRO A 26 2.89 -2.56 23.86
CA PRO A 26 3.58 -2.33 22.61
C PRO A 26 4.65 -1.24 22.74
N HIS A 27 5.76 -1.41 22.04
CA HIS A 27 6.81 -0.42 21.90
C HIS A 27 6.82 0.13 20.47
N CYS A 28 6.82 1.45 20.31
CA CYS A 28 6.67 2.09 19.00
C CYS A 28 7.88 2.92 18.62
N TYR A 29 8.16 2.94 17.31
CA TYR A 29 9.34 3.54 16.73
C TYR A 29 8.97 4.27 15.44
N TRP A 30 9.74 5.31 15.14
CA TRP A 30 9.67 5.99 13.86
C TRP A 30 10.65 5.37 12.87
N PHE A 31 10.15 5.00 11.70
CA PHE A 31 10.95 4.46 10.60
C PHE A 31 10.91 5.42 9.43
N LYS A 32 12.07 5.74 8.87
CA LYS A 32 12.11 6.31 7.52
C LYS A 32 11.87 5.19 6.51
N PRO A 33 10.93 5.34 5.58
CA PRO A 33 10.73 4.35 4.53
C PRO A 33 12.03 4.08 3.75
N GLY A 34 12.29 2.81 3.42
CA GLY A 34 13.50 2.38 2.67
C GLY A 34 14.73 1.99 3.51
N SER A 35 14.69 2.13 4.84
CA SER A 35 15.86 1.94 5.72
C SER A 35 16.20 0.49 6.09
N VAL A 36 15.42 -0.51 5.68
CA VAL A 36 15.49 -1.86 6.27
C VAL A 36 16.43 -2.82 5.52
N GLU A 37 16.73 -2.55 4.25
CA GLU A 37 17.83 -3.23 3.53
C GLU A 37 18.99 -2.29 3.17
N ALA A 38 18.83 -0.99 3.41
CA ALA A 38 19.87 0.02 3.28
C ALA A 38 20.56 0.25 4.63
N VAL A 39 21.44 -0.68 5.03
CA VAL A 39 22.58 -0.30 5.87
C VAL A 39 23.51 0.48 4.96
N GLU A 40 23.20 1.75 4.72
CA GLU A 40 24.17 2.83 4.46
C GLU A 40 23.43 4.16 4.34
N HIS A 41 24.07 5.16 4.92
CA HIS A 41 23.62 6.53 5.09
C HIS A 41 22.93 7.13 3.86
N ASP A 42 21.70 7.61 4.04
CA ASP A 42 21.39 8.95 3.58
C ASP A 42 20.40 9.66 4.49
N ALA A 43 20.90 10.68 5.16
CA ALA A 43 20.11 11.62 5.95
C ALA A 43 19.50 12.64 4.98
N ASP A 44 18.45 12.25 4.25
CA ASP A 44 17.59 13.24 3.61
C ASP A 44 16.66 13.85 4.67
N THR A 45 16.73 15.18 4.77
CA THR A 45 15.93 16.05 5.64
C THR A 45 14.62 16.50 5.00
N ASP A 46 14.33 16.09 3.75
CA ASP A 46 13.14 16.52 2.99
C ASP A 46 12.11 15.42 2.67
N VAL A 47 12.20 14.25 3.31
CA VAL A 47 11.06 13.31 3.42
C VAL A 47 10.51 13.39 4.85
N PRO A 48 9.46 14.19 5.11
CA PRO A 48 8.91 14.37 6.46
C PRO A 48 8.11 13.16 6.98
N ASP A 49 8.10 12.04 6.27
CA ASP A 49 7.13 10.96 6.49
C ASP A 49 7.78 9.78 7.23
N ALA A 50 8.24 10.04 8.45
CA ALA A 50 8.60 8.94 9.34
C ALA A 50 7.31 8.20 9.72
N GLU A 51 7.26 6.90 9.46
CA GLU A 51 6.12 6.05 9.80
C GLU A 51 6.27 5.51 11.22
N THR A 52 5.17 5.50 11.97
CA THR A 52 5.15 5.01 13.35
C THR A 52 4.68 3.56 13.39
N TRP A 53 5.61 2.65 13.71
CA TRP A 53 5.33 1.22 13.84
C TRP A 53 5.57 0.73 15.25
N CYS A 54 4.65 -0.09 15.74
CA CYS A 54 4.65 -0.68 17.07
C CYS A 54 4.91 -2.17 17.02
N TYR A 55 5.64 -2.67 18.02
CA TYR A 55 5.98 -4.08 18.22
C TYR A 55 5.39 -4.54 19.55
N GLN A 56 4.71 -5.67 19.54
CA GLN A 56 4.10 -6.26 20.72
C GLN A 56 4.39 -7.75 20.75
N ARG A 57 4.99 -8.24 21.83
CA ARG A 57 5.14 -9.68 22.04
C ARG A 57 3.79 -10.26 22.47
N VAL A 58 3.40 -11.35 21.80
CA VAL A 58 2.15 -12.07 22.03
C VAL A 58 2.51 -13.51 22.36
N GLU A 59 1.94 -14.04 23.45
CA GLU A 59 2.20 -15.43 23.90
C GLU A 59 1.03 -16.38 23.60
N SER A 60 -0.17 -15.86 23.37
CA SER A 60 -1.41 -16.63 23.13
C SER A 60 -2.33 -15.88 22.17
N PRO A 61 -3.07 -16.55 21.27
CA PRO A 61 -3.16 -18.01 21.09
C PRO A 61 -1.98 -18.62 20.33
N GLN A 62 -1.16 -17.78 19.69
CA GLN A 62 0.04 -18.20 18.97
C GLN A 62 1.20 -17.29 19.43
N PRO A 63 2.35 -17.86 19.84
CA PRO A 63 3.50 -17.06 20.24
C PRO A 63 4.15 -16.39 19.03
N GLY A 64 4.48 -15.10 19.16
CA GLY A 64 5.05 -14.31 18.08
C GLY A 64 5.11 -12.81 18.39
N THR A 65 5.46 -12.03 17.38
CA THR A 65 5.54 -10.57 17.46
C THR A 65 4.47 -9.96 16.55
N TYR A 66 3.57 -9.18 17.13
CA TYR A 66 2.61 -8.37 16.41
C TYR A 66 3.22 -7.01 16.07
N ILE A 67 3.15 -6.63 14.79
CA ILE A 67 3.76 -5.41 14.26
C ILE A 67 2.68 -4.62 13.51
N PHE A 68 2.48 -3.35 13.87
CA PHE A 68 1.38 -2.55 13.32
C PHE A 68 1.71 -1.06 13.24
N ASN A 69 1.20 -0.39 12.21
CA ASN A 69 1.32 1.06 12.03
C ASN A 69 0.22 1.82 12.80
N ILE A 70 0.54 3.01 13.30
CA ILE A 70 -0.40 3.88 14.03
C ILE A 70 -0.45 5.33 13.55
N ASP A 71 0.07 5.66 12.36
CA ASP A 71 0.17 7.04 11.89
C ASP A 71 -1.20 7.73 11.73
N GLN A 72 -2.26 6.95 11.62
CA GLN A 72 -3.64 7.42 11.56
C GLN A 72 -4.33 7.42 12.94
N GLY A 73 -3.56 7.32 14.03
CA GLY A 73 -4.02 7.26 15.42
C GLY A 73 -4.63 5.92 15.82
N VAL A 74 -4.82 5.00 14.87
CA VAL A 74 -5.50 3.72 15.03
C VAL A 74 -4.74 2.64 14.27
N ALA A 75 -4.70 1.42 14.80
CA ALA A 75 -4.17 0.27 14.08
C ALA A 75 -5.17 -0.18 13.02
N LYS A 76 -4.68 -0.49 11.82
CA LYS A 76 -5.51 -0.93 10.69
C LYS A 76 -5.09 -2.31 10.19
N PRO A 77 -6.02 -3.15 9.70
CA PRO A 77 -5.68 -4.48 9.19
C PRO A 77 -4.65 -4.46 8.07
N GLU A 78 -4.76 -3.54 7.13
CA GLU A 78 -3.92 -3.43 5.93
C GLU A 78 -2.49 -2.94 6.20
N THR A 79 -2.21 -2.45 7.40
CA THR A 79 -0.88 -2.04 7.87
C THR A 79 -0.48 -2.78 9.15
N ALA A 80 -0.93 -4.03 9.27
CA ALA A 80 -0.65 -4.90 10.40
C ALA A 80 -0.18 -6.28 9.94
N LEU A 81 0.88 -6.78 10.60
CA LEU A 81 1.42 -8.12 10.39
C LEU A 81 1.74 -8.79 11.73
N PHE A 82 1.71 -10.12 11.73
CA PHE A 82 2.10 -10.96 12.86
C PHE A 82 3.20 -11.90 12.40
N LYS A 83 4.36 -11.85 13.06
CA LYS A 83 5.46 -12.80 12.87
C LYS A 83 5.39 -13.88 13.94
N GLY A 84 4.95 -15.07 13.57
CA GLY A 84 4.94 -16.21 14.47
C GLY A 84 6.35 -16.73 14.75
N ASP A 85 6.52 -17.38 15.90
CA ASP A 85 7.76 -18.10 16.23
C ASP A 85 8.00 -19.31 15.32
N ASP A 86 6.99 -19.72 14.57
CA ASP A 86 7.09 -20.70 13.48
C ASP A 86 7.85 -20.17 12.25
N GLY A 87 8.24 -18.88 12.26
CA GLY A 87 8.97 -18.23 11.18
C GLY A 87 8.10 -17.71 10.05
N TYR A 88 6.77 -17.70 10.22
CA TYR A 88 5.83 -17.18 9.22
C TYR A 88 5.32 -15.79 9.59
N LEU A 89 5.11 -14.99 8.56
CA LEU A 89 4.41 -13.72 8.60
C LEU A 89 2.96 -13.95 8.19
N VAL A 90 2.05 -13.32 8.92
CA VAL A 90 0.62 -13.26 8.63
C VAL A 90 0.24 -11.81 8.53
N HIS A 91 -0.24 -11.36 7.39
CA HIS A 91 -0.52 -9.94 7.18
C HIS A 91 -1.77 -9.75 6.34
N SER A 92 -2.35 -8.56 6.38
CA SER A 92 -3.43 -8.22 5.43
C SER A 92 -2.91 -7.45 4.23
N SER A 93 -3.71 -7.42 3.17
CA SER A 93 -3.47 -6.64 1.95
C SER A 93 -4.76 -5.98 1.51
N LEU A 94 -4.72 -4.65 1.31
CA LEU A 94 -5.81 -3.88 0.72
C LEU A 94 -5.65 -3.82 -0.80
N LEU A 95 -6.70 -4.20 -1.53
CA LEU A 95 -6.79 -4.11 -2.99
C LEU A 95 -8.21 -3.71 -3.37
N ALA A 96 -8.37 -2.61 -4.09
CA ALA A 96 -9.66 -2.10 -4.54
C ALA A 96 -10.73 -2.06 -3.42
N GLY A 97 -10.38 -1.49 -2.26
CA GLY A 97 -11.28 -1.40 -1.10
C GLY A 97 -11.51 -2.71 -0.33
N LYS A 98 -10.96 -3.84 -0.79
CA LYS A 98 -11.11 -5.15 -0.16
C LYS A 98 -9.84 -5.57 0.58
N ILE A 99 -10.01 -6.05 1.81
CA ILE A 99 -8.93 -6.58 2.64
C ILE A 99 -8.93 -8.11 2.55
N THR A 100 -7.75 -8.68 2.32
CA THR A 100 -7.47 -10.14 2.35
C THR A 100 -6.31 -10.45 3.29
N THR A 101 -6.24 -11.66 3.83
CA THR A 101 -5.17 -12.09 4.76
C THR A 101 -4.31 -13.18 4.13
N HIS A 102 -2.99 -13.07 4.29
CA HIS A 102 -1.99 -13.90 3.61
C HIS A 102 -0.94 -14.42 4.59
N ARG A 103 -0.29 -15.54 4.26
CA ARG A 103 0.80 -16.13 5.04
C ARG A 103 2.03 -16.42 4.18
N VAL A 104 3.19 -15.91 4.60
CA VAL A 104 4.47 -16.07 3.89
C VAL A 104 5.59 -16.34 4.88
N LYS A 105 6.57 -17.16 4.52
CA LYS A 105 7.73 -17.40 5.40
C LYS A 105 8.60 -16.14 5.48
N ALA A 106 8.97 -15.72 6.68
CA ALA A 106 9.72 -14.49 6.92
C ALA A 106 11.09 -14.46 6.23
N THR A 107 11.73 -15.62 6.08
CA THR A 107 13.01 -15.78 5.35
C THR A 107 12.87 -15.62 3.85
N ASP A 108 11.66 -15.82 3.32
CA ASP A 108 11.43 -15.85 1.89
C ASP A 108 11.11 -14.45 1.37
N PHE A 109 10.22 -13.73 2.05
CA PHE A 109 9.83 -12.38 1.68
C PHE A 109 9.25 -11.58 2.84
N ASN A 110 9.68 -10.32 2.96
CA ASN A 110 9.09 -9.33 3.85
C ASN A 110 8.16 -8.41 3.05
N PRO A 111 6.83 -8.52 3.20
CA PRO A 111 5.90 -7.78 2.36
C PRO A 111 5.88 -6.29 2.68
N TYR A 112 6.16 -5.86 3.91
CA TYR A 112 5.97 -4.45 4.32
C TYR A 112 7.26 -3.62 4.28
N SER A 113 8.41 -4.23 4.01
CA SER A 113 9.72 -3.55 4.02
C SER A 113 10.03 -2.82 5.35
N ILE A 114 9.47 -3.30 6.47
CA ILE A 114 9.76 -2.84 7.84
C ILE A 114 10.60 -3.88 8.59
N PRO A 115 11.34 -3.55 9.66
CA PRO A 115 12.03 -4.56 10.44
C PRO A 115 11.05 -5.60 11.01
N LEU A 116 11.40 -6.86 10.90
CA LEU A 116 10.60 -7.96 11.45
C LEU A 116 10.94 -8.29 12.91
N GLU A 117 12.03 -7.72 13.40
CA GLU A 117 12.44 -7.79 14.80
C GLU A 117 12.39 -6.40 15.40
N GLU A 118 12.06 -6.34 16.68
CA GLU A 118 12.05 -5.10 17.44
C GLU A 118 13.46 -4.48 17.47
N PRO A 119 13.63 -3.21 17.07
CA PRO A 119 14.94 -2.56 17.08
C PRO A 119 15.52 -2.43 18.49
N ASN A 120 16.79 -2.80 18.65
CA ASN A 120 17.53 -2.61 19.89
C ASN A 120 18.12 -1.19 19.96
N ILE A 121 17.28 -0.19 20.24
CA ILE A 121 17.69 1.22 20.32
C ILE A 121 17.56 1.73 21.75
N THR A 122 18.64 2.33 22.27
CA THR A 122 18.76 2.83 23.65
C THR A 122 18.08 4.19 23.90
N GLN A 123 17.63 4.89 22.85
CA GLN A 123 16.84 6.12 22.98
C GLN A 123 15.39 5.85 22.60
N LEU A 124 14.62 5.45 23.61
CA LEU A 124 13.18 5.28 23.52
C LEU A 124 12.52 6.66 23.55
N THR A 125 11.87 7.04 22.46
CA THR A 125 10.77 8.01 22.57
C THR A 125 9.53 7.18 22.81
N SER A 126 9.12 6.99 24.07
CA SER A 126 7.96 6.16 24.38
C SER A 126 6.69 6.85 23.86
N ILE A 127 6.14 6.36 22.75
CA ILE A 127 4.84 6.80 22.27
C ILE A 127 3.78 6.14 23.17
N VAL A 128 3.05 6.95 23.92
CA VAL A 128 1.97 6.47 24.77
C VAL A 128 0.74 6.22 23.90
N LEU A 129 0.37 4.95 23.73
CA LEU A 129 -0.83 4.60 22.98
C LEU A 129 -2.10 4.92 23.76
N THR A 130 -3.13 5.39 23.04
CA THR A 130 -4.44 5.62 23.63
C THR A 130 -5.16 4.29 23.90
N PRO A 131 -6.11 4.23 24.84
CA PRO A 131 -6.94 3.04 25.05
C PRO A 131 -7.68 2.59 23.79
N LYS A 132 -8.10 3.55 22.94
CA LYS A 132 -8.73 3.27 21.65
C LYS A 132 -7.77 2.55 20.71
N THR A 133 -6.57 3.09 20.53
CA THR A 133 -5.53 2.50 19.67
C THR A 133 -5.19 1.07 20.10
N ILE A 134 -5.05 0.82 21.42
CA ILE A 134 -4.79 -0.52 21.96
C ILE A 134 -5.97 -1.47 21.68
N SER A 135 -7.21 -1.00 21.87
CA SER A 135 -8.40 -1.81 21.61
C SER A 135 -8.54 -2.20 20.14
N GLU A 136 -8.25 -1.27 19.23
CA GLU A 136 -8.28 -1.52 17.78
C GLU A 136 -7.14 -2.46 17.36
N ALA A 137 -5.92 -2.25 17.87
CA ALA A 137 -4.78 -3.12 17.63
C ALA A 137 -5.08 -4.59 18.02
N ARG A 138 -5.68 -4.82 19.19
CA ARG A 138 -6.12 -6.17 19.61
C ARG A 138 -7.19 -6.76 18.69
N THR A 139 -8.13 -5.95 18.23
CA THR A 139 -9.18 -6.40 17.30
C THR A 139 -8.56 -6.82 15.97
N VAL A 140 -7.62 -6.03 15.44
CA VAL A 140 -6.89 -6.34 14.21
C VAL A 140 -6.07 -7.61 14.37
N LEU A 141 -5.31 -7.76 15.45
CA LEU A 141 -4.53 -8.97 15.75
C LEU A 141 -5.44 -10.20 15.82
N SER A 142 -6.55 -10.12 16.55
CA SER A 142 -7.50 -11.24 16.66
C SER A 142 -8.00 -11.66 15.29
N ASN A 143 -8.33 -10.71 14.41
CA ASN A 143 -8.79 -11.00 13.05
C ASN A 143 -7.69 -11.65 12.20
N LEU A 144 -6.47 -11.12 12.25
CA LEU A 144 -5.31 -11.72 11.55
C LEU A 144 -5.08 -13.18 11.96
N LEU A 145 -5.25 -13.49 13.25
CA LEU A 145 -5.00 -14.83 13.79
C LEU A 145 -6.13 -15.84 13.51
N ILE A 146 -7.34 -15.42 13.18
CA ILE A 146 -8.45 -16.34 12.88
C ILE A 146 -8.80 -16.44 11.38
N SER A 147 -8.35 -15.48 10.58
CA SER A 147 -8.62 -15.47 9.14
C SER A 147 -8.02 -16.70 8.45
N PRO A 148 -8.72 -17.29 7.47
CA PRO A 148 -8.13 -18.23 6.51
C PRO A 148 -6.91 -17.61 5.83
N ARG A 149 -5.90 -18.42 5.54
CA ARG A 149 -4.63 -17.95 5.01
C ARG A 149 -4.16 -18.89 3.92
N ASP A 150 -3.80 -18.32 2.78
CA ASP A 150 -3.04 -19.04 1.78
C ASP A 150 -1.56 -18.96 2.17
N GLU A 151 -0.91 -20.13 2.26
CA GLU A 151 0.52 -20.22 2.51
C GLU A 151 1.26 -20.19 1.18
N THR A 152 2.15 -19.23 1.03
CA THR A 152 2.89 -19.07 -0.21
C THR A 152 4.34 -18.65 0.02
N THR A 153 5.23 -19.19 -0.82
CA THR A 153 6.65 -18.86 -0.83
C THR A 153 7.06 -18.53 -2.26
N PRO A 154 7.70 -17.36 -2.53
CA PRO A 154 8.35 -17.09 -3.80
C PRO A 154 9.49 -18.09 -4.05
N ALA A 155 9.21 -19.15 -4.83
CA ALA A 155 10.18 -20.15 -5.21
C ALA A 155 10.54 -20.03 -6.69
N ILE A 156 11.83 -20.19 -7.02
CA ILE A 156 12.29 -20.22 -8.41
C ILE A 156 12.33 -21.65 -8.94
N LYS A 157 11.76 -21.85 -10.12
CA LYS A 157 11.77 -23.12 -10.84
C LYS A 157 11.86 -22.90 -12.34
N GLU A 158 12.40 -23.85 -13.08
CA GLU A 158 12.44 -23.77 -14.55
C GLU A 158 11.03 -23.81 -15.16
N GLY A 159 10.86 -23.13 -16.29
CA GLY A 159 9.60 -23.08 -17.02
C GLY A 159 9.15 -21.65 -17.36
N THR A 160 7.94 -21.55 -17.88
CA THR A 160 7.30 -20.26 -18.17
C THR A 160 6.14 -20.04 -17.20
N PHE A 161 6.13 -18.88 -16.54
CA PHE A 161 5.14 -18.49 -15.56
C PHE A 161 4.49 -17.18 -15.98
N THR A 162 3.17 -17.15 -15.95
CA THR A 162 2.39 -15.95 -16.23
C THR A 162 1.45 -15.68 -15.08
N ALA A 163 1.36 -14.43 -14.67
CA ALA A 163 0.38 -13.97 -13.70
C ALA A 163 -0.12 -12.57 -14.07
N GLN A 164 -1.32 -12.26 -13.62
CA GLN A 164 -1.95 -10.96 -13.74
C GLN A 164 -2.66 -10.64 -12.43
N ALA A 165 -2.69 -9.36 -12.08
CA ALA A 165 -3.45 -8.84 -10.97
C ALA A 165 -4.96 -9.03 -11.18
N ASP A 166 -5.68 -9.18 -10.07
CA ASP A 166 -7.14 -9.33 -10.03
C ASP A 166 -7.84 -8.03 -10.43
N VAL A 167 -7.23 -6.89 -10.10
CA VAL A 167 -7.71 -5.55 -10.46
C VAL A 167 -6.62 -4.83 -11.25
N LEU A 168 -7.00 -4.37 -12.44
CA LEU A 168 -6.12 -3.57 -13.29
C LEU A 168 -6.24 -2.08 -12.94
N PRO A 169 -5.15 -1.32 -12.98
CA PRO A 169 -5.18 0.11 -12.68
C PRO A 169 -6.07 0.83 -13.69
N TRP A 170 -6.97 1.67 -13.17
CA TRP A 170 -7.91 2.42 -13.99
C TRP A 170 -7.28 3.64 -14.67
N ARG A 171 -7.90 4.10 -15.77
CA ARG A 171 -7.51 5.30 -16.51
C ARG A 171 -7.57 6.52 -15.62
N GLY A 172 -6.48 7.25 -15.50
CA GLY A 172 -6.44 8.46 -14.69
C GLY A 172 -5.54 9.50 -15.32
N TYR A 173 -5.80 10.77 -15.02
CA TYR A 173 -4.88 11.85 -15.35
C TYR A 173 -3.94 12.07 -14.16
N TRP A 174 -2.68 12.38 -14.42
CA TRP A 174 -1.69 12.59 -13.36
C TRP A 174 -1.74 13.99 -12.74
N PHE A 175 -2.63 14.87 -13.23
CA PHE A 175 -2.83 16.23 -12.72
C PHE A 175 -1.49 16.99 -12.52
N PRO A 176 -0.82 17.43 -13.59
CA PRO A 176 0.41 18.20 -13.48
C PRO A 176 0.22 19.38 -12.53
N GLN A 177 1.23 19.70 -11.73
CA GLN A 177 1.23 20.95 -10.95
C GLN A 177 1.15 22.16 -11.89
N ARG A 178 1.79 22.06 -13.06
CA ARG A 178 1.68 23.06 -14.13
C ARG A 178 0.26 23.21 -14.65
N GLY A 179 -0.23 24.44 -14.63
CA GLY A 179 -1.60 24.77 -15.04
C GLY A 179 -2.67 24.36 -14.03
N GLN A 180 -2.29 23.72 -12.92
CA GLN A 180 -3.10 23.45 -11.74
C GLN A 180 -4.51 22.87 -12.06
N PRO A 181 -4.62 21.84 -12.92
CA PRO A 181 -5.89 21.31 -13.37
C PRO A 181 -6.71 20.69 -12.22
N ILE A 182 -6.06 20.22 -11.16
CA ILE A 182 -6.72 19.62 -9.99
C ILE A 182 -7.58 20.64 -9.22
N THR A 183 -7.29 21.94 -9.34
CA THR A 183 -8.04 23.01 -8.67
C THR A 183 -9.52 23.06 -9.04
N VAL A 184 -9.90 22.51 -10.20
CA VAL A 184 -11.31 22.40 -10.61
C VAL A 184 -12.08 21.46 -9.67
N SER A 185 -11.51 20.28 -9.41
CA SER A 185 -12.06 19.29 -8.47
C SER A 185 -12.03 19.82 -7.03
N MET A 186 -10.95 20.52 -6.66
CA MET A 186 -10.81 21.10 -5.31
C MET A 186 -11.84 22.20 -5.02
N LYS A 187 -12.25 22.99 -6.01
CA LYS A 187 -13.37 23.95 -5.82
C LYS A 187 -14.68 23.24 -5.51
N LYS A 188 -14.92 22.07 -6.12
CA LYS A 188 -16.12 21.26 -5.85
C LYS A 188 -16.06 20.67 -4.44
N TYR A 189 -14.89 20.18 -4.03
CA TYR A 189 -14.65 19.77 -2.65
C TYR A 189 -14.91 20.91 -1.64
N ASP A 190 -14.41 22.12 -1.92
CA ASP A 190 -14.62 23.29 -1.07
C ASP A 190 -16.12 23.61 -0.86
N LEU A 191 -16.93 23.50 -1.93
CA LEU A 191 -18.38 23.68 -1.85
C LEU A 191 -19.06 22.58 -1.03
N PHE A 192 -18.64 21.33 -1.20
CA PHE A 192 -19.16 20.18 -0.47
C PHE A 192 -18.92 20.30 1.04
N VAL A 193 -17.70 20.66 1.44
CA VAL A 193 -17.34 20.84 2.86
C VAL A 193 -18.05 22.06 3.44
N LYS A 194 -18.07 23.19 2.72
CA LYS A 194 -18.77 24.41 3.17
C LYS A 194 -20.24 24.15 3.45
N ALA A 195 -20.91 23.32 2.64
CA ALA A 195 -22.32 23.02 2.85
C ALA A 195 -22.58 22.22 4.15
N ARG A 196 -21.57 21.49 4.66
CA ARG A 196 -21.66 20.68 5.89
C ARG A 196 -21.19 21.42 7.13
N THR A 197 -20.13 22.23 7.01
CA THR A 197 -19.45 22.87 8.15
C THR A 197 -19.73 24.37 8.26
N GLY A 198 -20.34 24.97 7.24
CA GLY A 198 -20.51 26.42 7.11
C GLY A 198 -19.24 27.15 6.66
N LYS A 199 -18.08 26.48 6.56
CA LYS A 199 -16.79 27.08 6.23
C LYS A 199 -16.13 26.36 5.06
N SER A 200 -15.63 27.13 4.09
CA SER A 200 -14.81 26.57 3.01
C SER A 200 -13.43 26.21 3.58
N PRO A 201 -12.89 25.01 3.31
CA PRO A 201 -11.53 24.65 3.70
C PRO A 201 -10.48 25.33 2.81
N ASN A 202 -10.87 25.91 1.67
CA ASN A 202 -9.99 26.61 0.73
C ASN A 202 -8.89 25.71 0.14
N SER A 203 -9.22 24.45 -0.16
CA SER A 203 -8.33 23.47 -0.79
C SER A 203 -7.86 23.91 -2.18
N ALA A 204 -8.75 24.51 -2.99
CA ALA A 204 -8.34 25.05 -4.29
C ALA A 204 -7.43 26.29 -4.15
N GLY A 205 -7.55 27.02 -3.04
CA GLY A 205 -6.63 28.10 -2.69
C GLY A 205 -5.24 27.57 -2.35
N TYR A 206 -5.16 26.49 -1.56
CA TYR A 206 -3.91 25.82 -1.22
C TYR A 206 -3.14 25.40 -2.47
N GLU A 207 -3.78 24.66 -3.38
CA GLU A 207 -3.18 24.22 -4.65
C GLU A 207 -2.57 25.37 -5.46
N ARG A 208 -3.32 26.47 -5.58
CA ARG A 208 -2.88 27.65 -6.34
C ARG A 208 -1.65 28.31 -5.75
N ILE A 209 -1.55 28.36 -4.43
CA ILE A 209 -0.44 29.00 -3.71
C ILE A 209 0.77 28.07 -3.71
N LYS A 210 0.58 26.80 -3.33
CA LYS A 210 1.65 25.81 -3.22
C LYS A 210 2.34 25.57 -4.57
N HIS A 211 1.58 25.60 -5.67
CA HIS A 211 2.08 25.35 -7.02
C HIS A 211 2.08 26.61 -7.92
N ALA A 212 2.16 27.81 -7.32
CA ALA A 212 2.06 29.08 -8.03
C ALA A 212 3.17 29.31 -9.07
N TRP A 213 4.37 28.79 -8.81
CA TRP A 213 5.54 28.92 -9.69
C TRP A 213 5.44 28.03 -10.94
N GLY A 214 4.38 27.21 -11.05
CA GLY A 214 4.06 26.44 -12.24
C GLY A 214 4.66 25.03 -12.27
N GLY A 215 5.52 24.67 -11.33
CA GLY A 215 6.14 23.34 -11.26
C GLY A 215 7.10 23.03 -12.41
N GLU A 216 7.93 22.01 -12.24
CA GLU A 216 8.60 21.40 -13.38
C GLU A 216 7.59 20.67 -14.27
N VAL A 217 7.91 20.48 -15.56
CA VAL A 217 6.97 19.87 -16.52
C VAL A 217 6.57 18.42 -16.19
N TRP A 218 7.32 17.77 -15.30
CA TRP A 218 7.11 16.39 -14.84
C TRP A 218 6.47 16.30 -13.44
N GLU A 219 6.32 17.42 -12.72
CA GLU A 219 5.75 17.45 -11.36
C GLU A 219 4.23 17.37 -11.38
N GLY A 220 3.68 16.48 -10.54
CA GLY A 220 2.25 16.19 -10.48
C GLY A 220 1.97 15.03 -9.54
N HIS A 221 0.85 14.34 -9.81
CA HIS A 221 0.26 13.33 -8.93
C HIS A 221 0.34 11.93 -9.56
N CYS A 222 1.45 11.59 -10.24
CA CYS A 222 1.63 10.26 -10.82
C CYS A 222 1.69 9.16 -9.73
N ASN A 223 2.33 9.45 -8.59
CA ASN A 223 2.31 8.60 -7.39
C ASN A 223 0.89 8.45 -6.83
N GLY A 224 0.14 9.55 -6.73
CA GLY A 224 -1.25 9.52 -6.26
C GLY A 224 -2.16 8.70 -7.18
N TRP A 225 -1.98 8.79 -8.50
CA TRP A 225 -2.67 7.92 -9.46
C TRP A 225 -2.28 6.45 -9.30
N ALA A 226 -0.99 6.14 -9.20
CA ALA A 226 -0.54 4.78 -8.99
C ALA A 226 -1.15 4.20 -7.70
N ALA A 227 -1.11 4.94 -6.59
CA ALA A 227 -1.72 4.52 -5.32
C ALA A 227 -3.24 4.34 -5.42
N ALA A 228 -3.95 5.38 -5.87
CA ALA A 228 -5.41 5.39 -5.93
C ALA A 228 -5.97 4.29 -6.83
N SER A 229 -5.28 4.00 -7.95
CA SER A 229 -5.69 2.97 -8.91
C SER A 229 -5.48 1.53 -8.44
N ILE A 230 -4.69 1.34 -7.38
CA ILE A 230 -4.47 0.04 -6.73
C ILE A 230 -5.39 -0.09 -5.50
N LEU A 231 -5.48 0.96 -4.68
CA LEU A 231 -6.18 0.89 -3.40
C LEU A 231 -7.70 0.92 -3.54
N ASN A 232 -8.25 1.41 -4.65
CA ASN A 232 -9.68 1.67 -4.75
C ASN A 232 -10.30 1.19 -6.06
N GLU A 233 -11.59 0.86 -5.98
CA GLU A 233 -12.43 0.67 -7.15
C GLU A 233 -12.52 1.95 -7.99
N GLU A 234 -12.68 1.78 -9.30
CA GLU A 234 -12.83 2.91 -10.21
C GLU A 234 -14.22 3.57 -10.03
N PRO A 235 -14.30 4.90 -9.88
CA PRO A 235 -15.58 5.59 -10.03
C PRO A 235 -16.02 5.53 -11.50
N VAL A 236 -17.19 4.96 -11.77
CA VAL A 236 -17.71 4.74 -13.14
C VAL A 236 -18.87 5.65 -13.53
N ALA A 237 -19.38 6.46 -12.60
CA ALA A 237 -20.49 7.38 -12.84
C ALA A 237 -20.35 8.67 -12.02
N PRO A 238 -20.84 9.81 -12.54
CA PRO A 238 -20.93 11.06 -11.77
C PRO A 238 -21.77 10.91 -10.50
N GLN A 239 -21.43 11.67 -9.46
CA GLN A 239 -22.14 11.73 -8.18
C GLN A 239 -22.60 13.17 -7.91
N THR A 240 -23.85 13.34 -7.48
CA THR A 240 -24.39 14.66 -7.09
C THR A 240 -24.73 14.66 -5.61
N ASP A 241 -24.10 15.56 -4.87
CA ASP A 241 -24.40 15.76 -3.45
C ASP A 241 -25.70 16.56 -3.26
N PRO A 242 -26.70 16.05 -2.55
CA PRO A 242 -28.00 16.72 -2.41
C PRO A 242 -27.94 17.99 -1.56
N LEU A 243 -26.92 18.14 -0.69
CA LEU A 243 -26.80 19.28 0.22
C LEU A 243 -26.10 20.47 -0.47
N SER A 244 -24.92 20.26 -1.03
CA SER A 244 -24.18 21.30 -1.75
C SER A 244 -24.67 21.53 -3.18
N LYS A 245 -25.49 20.62 -3.73
CA LYS A 245 -25.90 20.58 -5.15
C LYS A 245 -24.72 20.47 -6.13
N THR A 246 -23.55 20.05 -5.62
CA THR A 246 -22.35 19.90 -6.43
C THR A 246 -22.36 18.54 -7.11
N THR A 247 -22.16 18.54 -8.44
CA THR A 247 -21.93 17.32 -9.22
C THR A 247 -20.45 17.09 -9.43
N PHE A 248 -19.96 15.96 -8.93
CA PHE A 248 -18.63 15.42 -9.17
C PHE A 248 -18.69 14.47 -10.36
N SER A 249 -17.99 14.82 -11.45
CA SER A 249 -17.82 13.92 -12.58
C SER A 249 -16.92 12.73 -12.21
N VAL A 250 -16.73 11.78 -13.12
CA VAL A 250 -15.78 10.67 -12.91
C VAL A 250 -14.37 11.21 -12.73
N LEU A 251 -13.96 12.18 -13.56
CA LEU A 251 -12.66 12.83 -13.43
C LEU A 251 -12.49 13.57 -12.10
N ASP A 252 -13.53 14.25 -11.60
CA ASP A 252 -13.46 14.92 -10.29
C ASP A 252 -13.26 13.90 -9.16
N GLN A 253 -14.00 12.78 -9.21
CA GLN A 253 -13.88 11.71 -8.21
C GLN A 253 -12.48 11.10 -8.24
N LYS A 254 -11.94 10.79 -9.43
CA LYS A 254 -10.56 10.31 -9.59
C LYS A 254 -9.55 11.32 -9.05
N ALA A 255 -9.74 12.62 -9.32
CA ALA A 255 -8.86 13.68 -8.81
C ALA A 255 -8.83 13.71 -7.27
N LEU A 256 -10.00 13.58 -6.62
CA LEU A 256 -10.08 13.54 -5.17
C LEU A 256 -9.39 12.30 -4.59
N MET A 257 -9.58 11.13 -5.21
CA MET A 257 -8.91 9.89 -4.80
C MET A 257 -7.39 10.01 -4.94
N ILE A 258 -6.92 10.58 -6.05
CA ILE A 258 -5.50 10.80 -6.33
C ILE A 258 -4.88 11.74 -5.31
N GLU A 259 -5.58 12.80 -4.93
CA GLU A 259 -5.09 13.74 -3.93
C GLU A 259 -5.06 13.11 -2.54
N ARG A 260 -6.13 12.39 -2.17
CA ARG A 260 -6.17 11.64 -0.92
C ARG A 260 -5.00 10.66 -0.87
N ASP A 261 -4.83 9.84 -1.90
CA ASP A 261 -3.83 8.78 -1.94
C ASP A 261 -2.48 9.27 -2.49
N PHE A 262 -2.26 10.58 -2.57
CA PHE A 262 -0.95 11.17 -2.90
C PHE A 262 0.12 10.70 -1.92
N CYS A 263 -0.28 10.57 -0.64
CA CYS A 263 0.54 9.90 0.37
C CYS A 263 -0.14 8.60 0.79
N VAL A 264 0.69 7.60 1.03
CA VAL A 264 0.27 6.27 1.48
C VAL A 264 1.31 5.72 2.45
N THR A 265 0.87 4.87 3.36
CA THR A 265 1.77 3.90 3.98
C THR A 265 2.13 2.89 2.91
N HIS A 266 3.42 2.57 2.75
CA HIS A 266 3.87 1.77 1.61
C HIS A 266 5.00 0.80 1.94
N ALA A 267 4.99 -0.34 1.26
CA ALA A 267 6.17 -1.19 1.16
C ALA A 267 7.04 -0.69 0.00
N PHE A 268 8.31 -0.38 0.27
CA PHE A 268 9.25 0.15 -0.73
C PHE A 268 10.40 -0.82 -0.95
N PHE A 269 10.80 -1.03 -2.21
CA PHE A 269 11.81 -2.02 -2.61
C PHE A 269 12.79 -1.39 -3.59
N GLY A 270 14.06 -1.30 -3.18
CA GLY A 270 15.06 -0.43 -3.80
C GLY A 270 15.10 0.94 -3.13
N SER A 271 15.73 1.89 -3.80
CA SER A 271 15.95 3.28 -3.43
C SER A 271 15.83 4.14 -4.68
N ARG A 272 15.66 5.44 -4.49
CA ARG A 272 15.49 6.38 -5.59
C ARG A 272 16.85 6.79 -6.13
N TYR A 273 17.02 6.77 -7.45
CA TYR A 273 18.12 7.42 -8.13
C TYR A 273 17.94 8.95 -8.16
N ARG A 274 18.90 9.69 -7.62
CA ARG A 274 18.90 11.16 -7.50
C ARG A 274 19.97 11.84 -8.35
N GLY A 275 20.76 11.08 -9.10
CA GLY A 275 21.74 11.61 -10.05
C GLY A 275 23.14 11.03 -9.86
N PRO A 276 24.17 11.73 -10.38
CA PRO A 276 25.55 11.27 -10.33
C PRO A 276 26.05 11.06 -8.88
N GLY A 277 26.34 9.81 -8.53
CA GLY A 277 26.73 9.42 -7.17
C GLY A 277 25.88 8.26 -6.63
N ASP A 278 24.65 8.15 -7.13
CA ASP A 278 23.72 7.10 -6.74
C ASP A 278 23.92 5.82 -7.55
N ASN A 279 23.55 4.69 -6.95
CA ASN A 279 23.54 3.41 -7.63
C ASN A 279 22.23 3.22 -8.40
N ALA A 280 22.25 3.39 -9.73
CA ALA A 280 21.10 3.14 -10.60
C ALA A 280 20.70 1.64 -10.71
N SER A 281 21.41 0.72 -10.05
CA SER A 281 21.14 -0.72 -10.02
C SER A 281 21.03 -1.26 -8.59
N ASP A 282 20.50 -0.45 -7.69
CA ASP A 282 20.32 -0.72 -6.27
C ASP A 282 19.19 -1.73 -6.00
N ILE A 283 18.09 -1.69 -6.76
CA ILE A 283 17.07 -2.75 -6.68
C ILE A 283 17.65 -4.06 -7.20
N ARG A 284 17.84 -5.02 -6.30
CA ARG A 284 18.40 -6.33 -6.66
C ARG A 284 17.38 -7.14 -7.47
N PRO A 285 17.80 -7.88 -8.52
CA PRO A 285 16.87 -8.67 -9.33
C PRO A 285 16.13 -9.77 -8.54
N ALA A 286 16.76 -10.29 -7.48
CA ALA A 286 16.11 -11.23 -6.56
C ALA A 286 14.92 -10.58 -5.84
N LEU A 287 15.07 -9.33 -5.41
CA LEU A 287 14.00 -8.57 -4.76
C LEU A 287 12.90 -8.26 -5.78
N PHE A 288 13.25 -7.76 -6.97
CA PHE A 288 12.30 -7.56 -8.07
C PHE A 288 11.47 -8.81 -8.36
N TYR A 289 12.12 -9.98 -8.51
CA TYR A 289 11.45 -11.25 -8.75
C TYR A 289 10.50 -11.63 -7.61
N LYS A 290 10.97 -11.56 -6.36
CA LYS A 290 10.16 -11.89 -5.18
C LYS A 290 8.96 -10.96 -5.06
N THR A 291 9.15 -9.65 -5.24
CA THR A 291 8.07 -8.66 -5.18
C THR A 291 6.99 -8.95 -6.22
N LEU A 292 7.34 -9.16 -7.49
CA LEU A 292 6.34 -9.43 -8.53
C LEU A 292 5.65 -10.77 -8.34
N THR A 293 6.40 -11.84 -8.03
CA THR A 293 5.81 -13.17 -7.84
C THR A 293 4.94 -13.25 -6.60
N TYR A 294 5.27 -12.50 -5.55
CA TYR A 294 4.44 -12.39 -4.35
C TYR A 294 3.18 -11.56 -4.62
N TYR A 295 3.35 -10.27 -4.91
CA TYR A 295 2.22 -9.35 -5.00
C TYR A 295 1.29 -9.67 -6.17
N ILE A 296 1.83 -9.84 -7.38
CA ILE A 296 1.00 -10.12 -8.56
C ILE A 296 0.67 -11.60 -8.64
N GLY A 297 1.69 -12.46 -8.48
CA GLY A 297 1.53 -13.90 -8.67
C GLY A 297 0.68 -14.60 -7.62
N GLN A 298 0.71 -14.13 -6.37
CA GLN A 298 0.02 -14.77 -5.25
C GLN A 298 -1.13 -13.92 -4.71
N LEU A 299 -0.92 -12.60 -4.57
CA LEU A 299 -1.95 -11.74 -3.98
C LEU A 299 -2.92 -11.15 -5.02
N GLY A 300 -2.67 -11.34 -6.31
CA GLY A 300 -3.42 -10.66 -7.37
C GLY A 300 -3.32 -9.13 -7.29
N LYS A 301 -2.33 -8.59 -6.57
CA LYS A 301 -2.16 -7.16 -6.30
C LYS A 301 -1.11 -6.56 -7.23
N PRO A 302 -1.44 -5.51 -8.00
CA PRO A 302 -0.47 -4.82 -8.83
C PRO A 302 0.60 -4.08 -7.99
N VAL A 303 1.74 -3.79 -8.62
CA VAL A 303 2.91 -3.17 -7.99
C VAL A 303 3.23 -1.85 -8.70
N ALA A 304 3.38 -0.77 -7.95
CA ALA A 304 3.82 0.49 -8.51
C ALA A 304 5.34 0.51 -8.72
N THR A 305 5.82 1.27 -9.69
CA THR A 305 7.23 1.32 -10.04
C THR A 305 7.61 2.68 -10.61
N ASP A 306 8.82 3.14 -10.31
CA ASP A 306 9.51 4.02 -11.25
C ASP A 306 10.30 3.16 -12.24
N TYR A 307 9.90 3.23 -13.49
CA TYR A 307 10.34 2.27 -14.49
C TYR A 307 11.68 2.61 -15.11
N ASP A 308 12.20 3.83 -14.91
CA ASP A 308 13.50 4.29 -15.43
C ASP A 308 14.31 5.00 -14.32
N SER A 309 15.60 4.69 -14.21
CA SER A 309 16.51 5.34 -13.25
C SER A 309 16.99 6.70 -13.76
N HIS A 310 16.11 7.69 -13.76
CA HIS A 310 16.41 9.10 -14.03
C HIS A 310 16.10 9.96 -12.80
N GLU A 311 16.64 11.18 -12.74
CA GLU A 311 16.38 12.11 -11.63
C GLU A 311 14.88 12.46 -11.49
N THR A 312 14.16 12.48 -12.61
CA THR A 312 12.71 12.68 -12.67
C THR A 312 11.97 11.39 -12.39
N VAL A 313 11.11 11.40 -11.37
CA VAL A 313 10.33 10.21 -11.01
C VAL A 313 9.09 10.09 -11.86
N ASN A 314 8.86 8.91 -12.44
CA ASN A 314 7.64 8.62 -13.17
C ASN A 314 6.98 7.31 -12.74
N ASN A 315 5.97 7.44 -11.87
CA ASN A 315 5.24 6.29 -11.36
C ASN A 315 4.31 5.68 -12.41
N ALA A 316 4.53 4.40 -12.66
CA ALA A 316 3.70 3.50 -13.45
C ALA A 316 3.23 2.32 -12.57
N VAL A 317 2.35 1.48 -13.12
CA VAL A 317 1.82 0.31 -12.39
C VAL A 317 2.05 -0.97 -13.19
N ILE A 318 2.75 -1.93 -12.61
CA ILE A 318 2.90 -3.28 -13.14
C ILE A 318 1.71 -4.13 -12.68
N SER A 319 0.94 -4.64 -13.63
CA SER A 319 -0.24 -5.47 -13.36
C SER A 319 -0.06 -6.94 -13.71
N GLY A 320 1.01 -7.31 -14.42
CA GLY A 320 1.19 -8.67 -14.89
C GLY A 320 2.62 -8.93 -15.33
N TYR A 321 2.97 -10.21 -15.38
CA TYR A 321 4.26 -10.66 -15.92
C TYR A 321 4.12 -11.97 -16.68
N THR A 322 5.06 -12.18 -17.61
CA THR A 322 5.43 -13.49 -18.13
C THR A 322 6.94 -13.65 -17.94
N MET A 323 7.35 -14.67 -17.19
CA MET A 323 8.74 -14.98 -16.91
C MET A 323 9.10 -16.35 -17.47
N THR A 324 10.08 -16.39 -18.36
CA THR A 324 10.69 -17.65 -18.83
C THR A 324 12.01 -17.86 -18.10
N ILE A 325 12.07 -18.92 -17.31
CA ILE A 325 13.15 -19.25 -16.39
C ILE A 325 13.87 -20.49 -16.90
N THR A 326 15.17 -20.38 -17.10
CA THR A 326 16.04 -21.50 -17.52
C THR A 326 17.19 -21.66 -16.54
N LYS A 327 17.49 -22.89 -16.14
CA LYS A 327 18.66 -23.18 -15.30
C LYS A 327 19.91 -23.13 -16.16
N THR A 328 20.83 -22.24 -15.84
CA THR A 328 22.09 -22.06 -16.58
C THR A 328 23.28 -22.70 -15.90
N ALA A 329 23.18 -22.96 -14.59
CA ALA A 329 24.15 -23.71 -13.80
C ALA A 329 23.46 -24.35 -12.58
N SER A 330 24.19 -25.18 -11.81
CA SER A 330 23.63 -25.92 -10.65
C SER A 330 22.80 -25.05 -9.69
N LYS A 331 23.22 -23.79 -9.46
CA LYS A 331 22.60 -22.83 -8.54
C LYS A 331 22.24 -21.50 -9.19
N THR A 332 22.16 -21.45 -10.51
CA THR A 332 21.92 -20.21 -11.26
C THR A 332 20.84 -20.40 -12.30
N PHE A 333 19.90 -19.45 -12.31
CA PHE A 333 18.80 -19.39 -13.26
C PHE A 333 18.90 -18.09 -14.04
N ARG A 334 18.60 -18.13 -15.34
CA ARG A 334 18.34 -16.95 -16.16
C ARG A 334 16.83 -16.74 -16.24
N VAL A 335 16.41 -15.51 -16.06
CA VAL A 335 15.00 -15.09 -16.14
C VAL A 335 14.89 -14.06 -17.25
N ASN A 336 14.04 -14.34 -18.24
CA ASN A 336 13.60 -13.36 -19.22
C ASN A 336 12.17 -12.96 -18.82
N SER A 337 12.01 -11.76 -18.27
CA SER A 337 10.74 -11.23 -17.80
C SER A 337 10.17 -10.24 -18.80
N VAL A 338 8.87 -10.35 -19.06
CA VAL A 338 8.07 -9.36 -19.78
C VAL A 338 6.95 -8.92 -18.83
N VAL A 339 6.89 -7.65 -18.49
CA VAL A 339 5.89 -7.09 -17.57
C VAL A 339 4.89 -6.21 -18.31
N THR A 340 3.62 -6.23 -17.87
CA THR A 340 2.57 -5.33 -18.35
C THR A 340 2.59 -4.06 -17.51
N LEU A 341 3.02 -2.96 -18.12
CA LEU A 341 3.23 -1.66 -17.47
C LEU A 341 2.12 -0.68 -17.89
N HIS A 342 1.34 -0.20 -16.92
CA HIS A 342 0.27 0.76 -17.12
C HIS A 342 0.71 2.18 -16.82
N HIS A 343 0.14 3.12 -17.56
CA HIS A 343 0.43 4.53 -17.46
C HIS A 343 -0.84 5.36 -17.38
N TYR A 344 -0.75 6.49 -16.69
CA TYR A 344 -1.79 7.52 -16.73
C TYR A 344 -2.01 8.08 -18.15
N ASP A 345 -3.20 8.65 -18.34
CA ASP A 345 -3.63 9.35 -19.54
C ASP A 345 -2.87 10.68 -19.67
N LYS A 346 -2.56 11.07 -20.91
CA LYS A 346 -1.91 12.35 -21.21
C LYS A 346 -2.88 13.53 -21.23
N THR A 347 -4.18 13.25 -21.24
CA THR A 347 -5.27 14.22 -21.31
C THR A 347 -6.35 13.88 -20.29
N LYS A 348 -7.05 14.90 -19.80
CA LYS A 348 -8.22 14.73 -18.95
C LYS A 348 -9.32 13.96 -19.67
N SER A 349 -9.96 13.02 -18.96
CA SER A 349 -11.03 12.18 -19.49
C SER A 349 -11.97 11.78 -18.36
N ASP A 350 -13.29 11.86 -18.60
CA ASP A 350 -14.31 11.29 -17.70
C ASP A 350 -14.57 9.81 -17.99
N GLU A 351 -13.97 9.25 -19.05
CA GLU A 351 -14.18 7.85 -19.42
C GLU A 351 -13.61 6.89 -18.35
N PRO A 352 -14.41 5.93 -17.86
CA PRO A 352 -13.91 4.84 -17.06
C PRO A 352 -13.15 3.81 -17.93
N GLY A 353 -12.43 2.90 -17.28
CA GLY A 353 -11.79 1.76 -17.89
C GLY A 353 -10.34 1.55 -17.44
N VAL A 354 -9.67 0.58 -18.07
CA VAL A 354 -8.29 0.21 -17.75
C VAL A 354 -7.30 1.20 -18.36
N ALA A 355 -6.30 1.61 -17.57
CA ALA A 355 -5.21 2.47 -18.01
C ALA A 355 -4.45 1.87 -19.21
N ARG A 356 -3.97 2.73 -20.12
CA ARG A 356 -3.13 2.28 -21.25
C ARG A 356 -1.94 1.49 -20.73
N SER A 357 -1.57 0.41 -21.42
CA SER A 357 -0.46 -0.44 -21.05
C SER A 357 0.51 -0.69 -22.19
N GLU A 358 1.75 -0.98 -21.84
CA GLU A 358 2.78 -1.50 -22.74
C GLU A 358 3.50 -2.70 -22.11
N GLN A 359 4.30 -3.40 -22.91
CA GLN A 359 5.12 -4.51 -22.42
C GLN A 359 6.57 -4.04 -22.24
N LYS A 360 7.13 -4.19 -21.04
CA LYS A 360 8.54 -3.87 -20.75
C LYS A 360 9.32 -5.14 -20.43
N LYS A 361 10.56 -5.24 -20.93
CA LYS A 361 11.39 -6.43 -20.76
C LYS A 361 12.49 -6.20 -19.74
N TYR A 362 12.68 -7.16 -18.86
CA TYR A 362 13.73 -7.20 -17.85
C TYR A 362 14.38 -8.58 -17.85
N ASN A 363 15.66 -8.65 -18.17
CA ASN A 363 16.43 -9.89 -18.13
C ASN A 363 17.41 -9.86 -16.98
N PHE A 364 17.48 -10.95 -16.23
CA PHE A 364 18.35 -11.06 -15.08
C PHE A 364 18.72 -12.52 -14.79
N SER A 365 19.66 -12.71 -13.89
CA SER A 365 20.01 -14.00 -13.31
C SER A 365 19.64 -14.04 -11.83
N ILE A 366 19.24 -15.20 -11.34
CA ILE A 366 18.99 -15.47 -9.93
C ILE A 366 19.93 -16.57 -9.47
N ARG A 367 20.48 -16.41 -8.25
CA ARG A 367 21.29 -17.40 -7.55
C ARG A 367 20.52 -17.96 -6.36
N VAL A 368 20.65 -19.27 -6.16
CA VAL A 368 20.08 -19.98 -5.01
C VAL A 368 21.16 -20.63 -4.14
N ASN A 369 20.85 -20.91 -2.87
CA ASN A 369 21.71 -21.75 -2.01
C ASN A 369 21.42 -23.26 -2.21
N ASP A 370 22.04 -24.12 -1.41
CA ASP A 370 21.82 -25.58 -1.46
C ASP A 370 20.40 -26.01 -1.10
N ALA A 371 19.69 -25.21 -0.31
CA ALA A 371 18.28 -25.42 0.02
C ALA A 371 17.33 -24.92 -1.08
N GLY A 372 17.84 -24.33 -2.16
CA GLY A 372 17.04 -23.74 -3.23
C GLY A 372 16.49 -22.34 -2.91
N GLU A 373 16.88 -21.75 -1.79
CA GLU A 373 16.44 -20.41 -1.39
C GLU A 373 17.15 -19.35 -2.23
N ILE A 374 16.40 -18.33 -2.66
CA ILE A 374 16.93 -17.23 -3.47
C ILE A 374 17.82 -16.34 -2.60
N ILE A 375 19.12 -16.30 -2.93
CA ILE A 375 20.16 -15.54 -2.19
C ILE A 375 20.70 -14.32 -2.93
N GLY A 376 20.29 -14.10 -4.19
CA GLY A 376 20.70 -12.93 -4.95
C GLY A 376 20.52 -13.09 -6.45
N GLY A 377 21.12 -12.19 -7.22
CA GLY A 377 21.01 -12.16 -8.67
C GLY A 377 21.77 -11.00 -9.28
N ASN A 378 21.86 -10.97 -10.61
CA ASN A 378 22.44 -9.84 -11.36
C ASN A 378 21.55 -9.47 -12.55
N TRP A 379 21.38 -8.18 -12.81
CA TRP A 379 20.72 -7.68 -14.01
C TRP A 379 21.55 -8.01 -15.26
N LEU A 380 20.88 -8.39 -16.35
CA LEU A 380 21.48 -8.65 -17.66
C LEU A 380 21.08 -7.59 -18.70
N THR A 381 20.02 -6.84 -18.42
CA THR A 381 19.57 -5.63 -19.13
C THR A 381 19.40 -4.49 -18.11
N GLY A 382 18.80 -3.36 -18.50
CA GLY A 382 18.34 -2.37 -17.53
C GLY A 382 17.35 -2.94 -16.51
N ASN A 383 17.18 -2.20 -15.42
CA ASN A 383 16.30 -2.45 -14.27
C ASN A 383 15.31 -1.28 -14.10
N PRO A 384 14.19 -1.47 -13.37
CA PRO A 384 13.47 -0.32 -12.83
C PRO A 384 14.33 0.37 -11.76
N ASP A 385 13.97 1.60 -11.41
CA ASP A 385 14.63 2.29 -10.29
C ASP A 385 14.22 1.65 -8.96
N PHE A 386 12.92 1.61 -8.72
CA PHE A 386 12.34 0.98 -7.54
C PHE A 386 10.96 0.39 -7.82
N LEU A 387 10.52 -0.48 -6.90
CA LEU A 387 9.15 -0.95 -6.79
C LEU A 387 8.57 -0.47 -5.47
N TRP A 388 7.27 -0.20 -5.44
CA TRP A 388 6.57 0.05 -4.20
C TRP A 388 5.12 -0.44 -4.26
N VAL A 389 4.55 -0.70 -3.09
CA VAL A 389 3.18 -1.18 -2.96
C VAL A 389 2.44 -0.31 -1.96
N PRO A 390 1.37 0.40 -2.37
CA PRO A 390 0.54 1.15 -1.44
C PRO A 390 -0.19 0.16 -0.50
N LEU A 391 -0.04 0.35 0.80
CA LEU A 391 -0.69 -0.48 1.83
C LEU A 391 -2.00 0.15 2.29
N SER A 392 -1.97 1.46 2.58
CA SER A 392 -3.15 2.25 2.95
C SER A 392 -2.95 3.72 2.60
N HIS A 393 -4.04 4.47 2.46
CA HIS A 393 -3.99 5.93 2.48
C HIS A 393 -3.23 6.42 3.73
N SER A 394 -2.46 7.52 3.61
CA SER A 394 -1.81 8.23 4.72
C SER A 394 -1.79 9.75 4.45
N ALA A 395 -1.39 10.53 5.45
CA ALA A 395 -1.18 11.97 5.32
C ALA A 395 0.32 12.29 5.33
N CYS A 396 0.74 13.23 4.48
CA CYS A 396 2.12 13.74 4.44
C CYS A 396 2.15 15.26 4.24
N GLY A 397 3.29 15.88 4.54
CA GLY A 397 3.46 17.34 4.46
C GLY A 397 3.29 17.94 3.05
N ASN A 398 3.41 17.11 2.01
CA ASN A 398 3.25 17.53 0.62
C ASN A 398 1.80 17.41 0.10
N ASN A 399 0.89 16.78 0.85
CA ASN A 399 -0.53 16.71 0.50
C ASN A 399 -1.21 18.07 0.74
N ASN A 400 -2.35 18.31 0.08
CA ASN A 400 -3.25 19.38 0.42
C ASN A 400 -3.84 19.21 1.83
N ASN A 401 -3.22 19.87 2.81
CA ASN A 401 -3.64 19.84 4.22
C ASN A 401 -5.02 20.50 4.50
N LYS A 402 -5.72 20.97 3.47
CA LYS A 402 -7.12 21.43 3.56
C LYS A 402 -8.12 20.34 3.22
N ILE A 403 -7.62 19.17 2.83
CA ILE A 403 -8.44 18.00 2.53
C ILE A 403 -8.44 17.09 3.75
N GLU A 404 -9.63 16.66 4.14
CA GLU A 404 -9.82 15.65 5.17
C GLU A 404 -10.37 14.38 4.49
N PRO A 405 -9.71 13.22 4.67
CA PRO A 405 -10.09 11.97 4.01
C PRO A 405 -11.56 11.60 4.20
N ILE A 406 -12.12 11.89 5.38
CA ILE A 406 -13.53 11.61 5.71
C ILE A 406 -14.52 12.26 4.75
N TYR A 407 -14.24 13.45 4.23
CA TYR A 407 -15.15 14.12 3.27
C TYR A 407 -14.99 13.53 1.87
N ILE A 408 -13.79 13.08 1.49
CA ILE A 408 -13.57 12.38 0.23
C ILE A 408 -14.28 11.01 0.26
N GLU A 409 -14.14 10.26 1.35
CA GLU A 409 -14.85 9.00 1.55
C GLU A 409 -16.38 9.17 1.43
N GLN A 410 -16.93 10.25 2.01
CA GLN A 410 -18.34 10.60 1.84
C GLN A 410 -18.72 10.96 0.40
N ILE A 411 -17.89 11.69 -0.34
CA ILE A 411 -18.16 12.04 -1.76
C ILE A 411 -18.20 10.78 -2.62
N LEU A 412 -17.28 9.85 -2.35
CA LEU A 412 -17.06 8.65 -3.14
C LEU A 412 -17.91 7.45 -2.70
N ASN A 413 -18.68 7.60 -1.61
CA ASN A 413 -19.40 6.50 -0.96
C ASN A 413 -18.49 5.29 -0.66
N LEU A 414 -17.22 5.55 -0.33
CA LEU A 414 -16.34 4.48 0.13
C LEU A 414 -16.86 4.05 1.50
N SER A 415 -17.06 2.75 1.67
CA SER A 415 -17.58 2.20 2.93
C SER A 415 -16.70 2.68 4.07
N SER A 416 -17.18 3.66 4.84
CA SER A 416 -16.54 4.00 6.11
C SER A 416 -16.57 2.72 6.94
N THR A 417 -15.43 2.31 7.49
CA THR A 417 -15.44 1.41 8.64
C THR A 417 -16.52 1.90 9.61
N PRO A 418 -17.41 1.01 10.09
CA PRO A 418 -18.53 1.44 10.91
C PRO A 418 -17.96 1.91 12.25
N ASN A 419 -17.71 3.23 12.37
CA ASN A 419 -17.54 4.04 13.59
C ASN A 419 -16.87 5.39 13.25
N GLY A 420 -17.52 6.20 12.41
CA GLY A 420 -17.30 7.65 12.42
C GLY A 420 -18.06 8.28 13.59
N PRO A 421 -17.52 9.31 14.27
CA PRO A 421 -18.13 9.87 15.47
C PRO A 421 -19.53 10.38 15.16
N THR A 422 -20.50 9.91 15.93
CA THR A 422 -21.84 10.50 15.98
C THR A 422 -21.70 12.01 16.20
N ARG A 423 -22.26 12.77 15.26
CA ARG A 423 -22.53 14.21 15.28
C ARG A 423 -22.53 14.79 16.71
N PRO A 424 -21.74 15.82 17.03
CA PRO A 424 -22.01 16.61 18.22
C PRO A 424 -23.35 17.32 17.97
N THR A 425 -24.40 16.81 18.60
CA THR A 425 -25.62 17.57 18.82
C THR A 425 -25.28 18.64 19.84
N HIS A 426 -25.04 19.86 19.36
CA HIS A 426 -25.12 21.03 20.23
C HIS A 426 -26.56 21.58 20.23
N PRO A 427 -27.00 22.13 21.37
CA PRO A 427 -28.40 22.47 21.67
C PRO A 427 -29.01 23.52 20.73
#